data_AF-A0A7V2Y821-F1
#
_entry.id   AF-A0A7V2Y821-F1
#
_cell.length_a   1.000
_cell.length_b   1.000
_cell.length_c   1.000
_cell.angle_alpha   90.00
_cell.angle_beta   90.00
_cell.angle_gamma   90.00
#
_symmetry.space_group_name_H-M   'P 1'
#
loop_
_entity.id
_entity.type
_entity.pdbx_description
1 polymer ?
#
loop_
_entity_poly.entity_id
_entity_poly.type
_entity_poly.pdbx_seq_one_letter_code
_entity_poly.pdbx_strand_id
1 'polypeptide(L)'
;MQLLDVASAGTNYEHRWPDGSTEPYPSWVEYRARSADGDHTVRVAFGERDTYGRLRRRVLVLIDGHPHAEFLGADDFDRTGDILSEIRVPGDVGERMCRYPDEAVPERYGGLPVLGLPTRVSGPGVHNAWAVVANVSDHRTICSLAALRRVERGR
;
A
#
# COMPACT_ATOMS: atom_id res chain seq x y z
N MET A 1 10.88 -7.47 -7.09
CA MET A 1 11.76 -6.32 -6.83
C MET A 1 12.56 -6.61 -5.58
N GLN A 2 13.87 -6.44 -5.63
CA GLN A 2 14.78 -6.67 -4.50
C GLN A 2 15.22 -5.33 -3.92
N LEU A 3 14.96 -5.11 -2.63
CA LEU A 3 15.54 -3.97 -1.89
C LEU A 3 17.02 -4.25 -1.63
N LEU A 4 17.88 -3.26 -1.87
CA LEU A 4 19.34 -3.37 -1.74
C LEU A 4 19.82 -2.73 -0.43
N ASP A 5 19.81 -1.40 -0.39
CA ASP A 5 20.25 -0.58 0.74
C ASP A 5 19.28 0.57 1.00
N VAL A 6 19.37 1.15 2.20
CA VAL A 6 18.70 2.42 2.51
C VAL A 6 19.52 3.53 1.86
N ALA A 7 18.90 4.24 0.91
CA ALA A 7 19.51 5.38 0.24
C ALA A 7 19.46 6.63 1.12
N SER A 8 18.31 6.86 1.76
CA SER A 8 18.09 8.01 2.65
C SER A 8 16.86 7.79 3.53
N ALA A 9 16.71 8.64 4.53
CA ALA A 9 15.50 8.77 5.33
C ALA A 9 15.33 10.23 5.75
N GLY A 10 14.11 10.63 6.07
CA GLY A 10 13.86 12.01 6.43
C GLY A 10 12.47 12.24 6.99
N THR A 11 12.15 13.52 7.15
CA THR A 11 10.88 14.01 7.69
C THR A 11 10.21 14.99 6.74
N ASN A 12 8.97 15.37 7.05
CA ASN A 12 8.23 16.44 6.37
C ASN A 12 8.10 16.24 4.84
N TYR A 13 7.87 15.00 4.39
CA TYR A 13 7.53 14.75 3.00
C TYR A 13 6.07 15.14 2.77
N GLU A 14 5.78 15.84 1.67
CA GLU A 14 4.42 16.10 1.23
C GLU A 14 4.21 15.46 -0.13
N HIS A 15 3.15 14.66 -0.25
CA HIS A 15 2.74 14.11 -1.53
C HIS A 15 1.67 15.00 -2.14
N ARG A 16 1.86 15.42 -3.40
CA ARG A 16 0.86 16.15 -4.17
C ARG A 16 0.09 15.20 -5.07
N TRP A 17 -1.20 15.06 -4.83
CA TRP A 17 -2.11 14.23 -5.61
C TRP A 17 -2.47 14.88 -6.96
N PRO A 18 -2.95 14.11 -7.95
CA PRO A 18 -3.35 14.65 -9.25
C PRO A 18 -4.45 15.71 -9.21
N ASP A 19 -5.31 15.69 -8.18
CA ASP A 19 -6.35 16.70 -7.95
C ASP A 19 -5.81 18.02 -7.37
N GLY A 20 -4.49 18.08 -7.13
CA GLY A 20 -3.81 19.24 -6.58
C GLY A 20 -3.77 19.27 -5.05
N SER A 21 -4.47 18.36 -4.37
CA SER A 21 -4.40 18.24 -2.91
C SER A 21 -3.01 17.77 -2.46
N THR A 22 -2.61 18.18 -1.26
CA THR A 22 -1.37 17.73 -0.63
C THR A 22 -1.68 16.93 0.62
N GLU A 23 -0.88 15.89 0.87
CA GLU A 23 -0.97 15.08 2.08
C GLU A 23 0.41 15.00 2.75
N PRO A 24 0.47 15.29 4.06
CA PRO A 24 1.71 15.23 4.81
C PRO A 24 2.07 13.80 5.23
N TYR A 25 3.34 13.48 5.10
CA TYR A 25 3.98 12.26 5.57
C TYR A 25 5.17 12.67 6.45
N PRO A 26 4.97 12.76 7.78
CA PRO A 26 5.97 13.28 8.70
C PRO A 26 7.30 12.53 8.72
N SER A 27 7.32 11.27 8.27
CA SER A 27 8.55 10.47 8.16
C SER A 27 8.54 9.59 6.92
N TRP A 28 9.72 9.30 6.39
CA TRP A 28 9.88 8.43 5.24
C TRP A 28 11.27 7.78 5.21
N VAL A 29 11.37 6.66 4.52
CA VAL A 29 12.63 5.98 4.19
C VAL A 29 12.65 5.68 2.69
N GLU A 30 13.80 5.81 2.06
CA GLU A 30 14.02 5.52 0.66
C GLU A 30 15.09 4.45 0.49
N TYR A 31 14.81 3.50 -0.39
CA TYR A 31 15.67 2.38 -0.71
C TYR A 31 16.16 2.47 -2.14
N ARG A 32 17.37 1.98 -2.39
CA ARG A 32 17.73 1.48 -3.72
C ARG A 32 17.15 0.10 -3.91
N ALA A 33 16.57 -0.15 -5.08
CA ALA A 33 16.01 -1.44 -5.43
C ALA A 33 16.39 -1.84 -6.85
N ARG A 34 16.29 -3.14 -7.14
CA ARG A 34 16.50 -3.70 -8.48
C ARG A 34 15.34 -4.60 -8.88
N SER A 35 14.89 -4.48 -10.12
CA SER A 35 13.99 -5.43 -10.79
C SER A 35 14.54 -5.82 -12.16
N ALA A 36 13.80 -6.65 -12.90
CA ALA A 36 14.24 -7.18 -14.19
C ALA A 36 14.50 -6.08 -15.24
N ASP A 37 13.86 -4.92 -15.07
CA ASP A 37 13.92 -3.75 -15.94
C ASP A 37 14.91 -2.68 -15.48
N GLY A 38 15.61 -2.88 -14.35
CA GLY A 38 16.72 -2.02 -13.94
C GLY A 38 16.73 -1.64 -12.45
N ASP A 39 17.42 -0.55 -12.18
CA ASP A 39 17.56 0.05 -10.85
C ASP A 39 16.45 1.07 -10.61
N HIS A 40 15.91 1.08 -9.40
CA HIS A 40 14.78 1.91 -8.98
C HIS A 40 15.03 2.54 -7.62
N THR A 41 14.35 3.65 -7.36
CA THR A 41 14.20 4.17 -5.99
C THR A 41 12.83 3.79 -5.44
N VAL A 42 12.79 3.35 -4.18
CA VAL A 42 11.54 2.99 -3.51
C VAL A 42 11.41 3.77 -2.22
N ARG A 43 10.46 4.68 -2.14
CA ARG A 43 10.17 5.45 -0.94
C ARG A 43 8.97 4.87 -0.21
N VAL A 44 9.12 4.61 1.08
CA VAL A 44 8.04 4.28 2.00
C VAL A 44 7.83 5.48 2.91
N ALA A 45 6.70 6.14 2.77
CA ALA A 45 6.33 7.34 3.53
C ALA A 45 5.20 7.02 4.50
N PHE A 46 5.30 7.54 5.72
CA PHE A 46 4.36 7.27 6.82
C PHE A 46 3.63 8.56 7.20
N GLY A 47 2.30 8.48 7.22
CA GLY A 47 1.40 9.59 7.50
C GLY A 47 0.14 9.10 8.20
N GLU A 48 -0.89 9.93 8.18
CA GLU A 48 -2.20 9.64 8.78
C GLU A 48 -3.32 10.20 7.91
N ARG A 49 -4.45 9.50 7.84
CA ARG A 49 -5.61 9.92 7.08
C ARG A 49 -6.89 9.44 7.75
N ASP A 50 -7.93 10.27 7.76
CA ASP A 50 -9.28 9.82 8.11
C ASP A 50 -9.77 8.82 7.07
N THR A 51 -10.03 7.59 7.51
CA THR A 51 -10.49 6.51 6.64
C THR A 51 -11.38 5.57 7.45
N TYR A 52 -12.57 5.30 6.90
CA TYR A 52 -13.62 4.52 7.57
C TYR A 52 -14.03 5.08 8.94
N GLY A 53 -14.18 6.40 9.01
CA GLY A 53 -14.69 7.13 10.17
C GLY A 53 -13.70 7.27 11.34
N ARG A 54 -12.41 7.01 11.13
CA ARG A 54 -11.35 7.19 12.13
C ARG A 54 -10.06 7.67 11.48
N LEU A 55 -9.23 8.41 12.23
CA LEU A 55 -7.86 8.72 11.85
C LEU A 55 -7.02 7.44 11.92
N ARG A 56 -6.41 7.04 10.80
CA ARG A 56 -5.61 5.81 10.69
C ARG A 56 -4.21 6.12 10.18
N ARG A 57 -3.25 5.29 10.58
CA ARG A 57 -1.92 5.29 9.97
C ARG A 57 -2.03 5.05 8.48
N ARG A 58 -1.28 5.82 7.71
CA ARG A 58 -1.18 5.73 6.25
C ARG A 58 0.25 5.37 5.89
N VAL A 59 0.40 4.44 4.94
CA VAL A 59 1.70 4.18 4.32
C VAL A 59 1.55 4.38 2.82
N LEU A 60 2.36 5.27 2.26
CA LEU A 60 2.46 5.50 0.82
C LEU A 60 3.77 4.93 0.31
N VAL A 61 3.70 4.12 -0.73
CA VAL A 61 4.88 3.54 -1.39
C VAL A 61 5.01 4.14 -2.78
N LEU A 62 6.13 4.82 -3.02
CA LEU A 62 6.48 5.38 -4.31
C LEU A 62 7.62 4.59 -4.94
N ILE A 63 7.54 4.32 -6.23
CA ILE A 63 8.65 3.78 -7.03
C ILE A 63 8.98 4.82 -8.09
N ASP A 64 10.24 5.24 -8.17
CA ASP A 64 10.71 6.30 -9.07
C ASP A 64 9.85 7.57 -8.98
N GLY A 65 9.46 7.94 -7.76
CA GLY A 65 8.62 9.11 -7.48
C GLY A 65 7.12 8.95 -7.74
N HIS A 66 6.65 7.79 -8.23
CA HIS A 66 5.25 7.55 -8.56
C HIS A 66 4.57 6.66 -7.52
N PRO A 67 3.34 6.98 -7.06
CA PRO A 67 2.66 6.19 -6.03
C PRO A 67 2.11 4.88 -6.61
N HIS A 68 2.50 3.75 -6.01
CA HIS A 68 2.10 2.42 -6.47
C HIS A 68 1.38 1.58 -5.42
N ALA A 69 1.56 1.86 -4.13
CA ALA A 69 0.74 1.25 -3.10
C ALA A 69 0.43 2.21 -1.98
N GLU A 70 -0.76 2.05 -1.43
CA GLU A 70 -1.22 2.77 -0.25
C GLU A 70 -1.81 1.79 0.74
N PHE A 71 -1.49 1.96 2.01
CA PHE A 71 -2.01 1.14 3.10
C PHE A 71 -2.70 2.00 4.16
N LEU A 72 -3.64 1.40 4.87
CA LEU A 72 -4.29 1.98 6.04
C LEU A 72 -4.09 1.06 7.27
N GLY A 73 -3.92 1.65 8.45
CA GLY A 73 -3.78 0.90 9.70
C GLY A 73 -5.04 0.11 10.08
N ALA A 74 -4.84 -1.11 10.57
CA ALA A 74 -5.89 -1.92 11.19
C ALA A 74 -6.49 -1.24 12.42
N ASP A 75 -7.63 -1.73 12.91
CA ASP A 75 -8.26 -1.21 14.13
C ASP A 75 -7.39 -1.37 15.38
N ASP A 76 -6.56 -2.41 15.44
CA ASP A 76 -5.61 -2.68 16.52
C ASP A 76 -4.16 -2.42 16.08
N PHE A 77 -3.94 -1.43 15.21
CA PHE A 77 -2.62 -1.04 14.72
C PHE A 77 -1.63 -0.80 15.86
N ASP A 78 -2.02 -0.10 16.93
CA ASP A 78 -1.10 0.23 18.04
C ASP A 78 -0.55 -1.01 18.76
N ARG A 79 -1.24 -2.15 18.64
CA ARG A 79 -0.81 -3.43 19.20
C ARG A 79 -0.07 -4.29 18.18
N THR A 80 -0.53 -4.31 16.94
CA THR A 80 -0.08 -5.28 15.91
C THR A 80 0.89 -4.70 14.91
N GLY A 81 0.85 -3.39 14.67
CA GLY A 81 1.51 -2.71 13.56
C GLY A 81 0.91 -3.03 12.19
N ASP A 82 -0.25 -3.71 12.12
CA ASP A 82 -0.79 -4.19 10.85
C ASP A 82 -1.39 -3.06 10.00
N ILE A 83 -1.02 -3.06 8.73
CA ILE A 83 -1.54 -2.18 7.70
C ILE A 83 -2.11 -3.00 6.54
N LEU A 84 -3.14 -2.46 5.89
CA LEU A 84 -3.91 -3.15 4.86
C LEU A 84 -3.98 -2.33 3.58
N SER A 85 -3.83 -2.99 2.44
CA SER A 85 -4.05 -2.40 1.11
C SER A 85 -5.03 -3.24 0.32
N GLU A 86 -6.15 -2.64 -0.07
CA GLU A 86 -7.25 -3.29 -0.78
C GLU A 86 -6.82 -3.79 -2.16
N ILE A 87 -7.20 -5.01 -2.51
CA ILE A 87 -6.90 -5.59 -3.82
C ILE A 87 -7.90 -5.07 -4.83
N ARG A 88 -7.37 -4.38 -5.84
CA ARG A 88 -8.12 -3.96 -7.02
C ARG A 88 -7.78 -4.87 -8.20
N VAL A 89 -8.78 -5.14 -9.01
CA VAL A 89 -8.66 -5.95 -10.22
C VAL A 89 -9.20 -5.15 -11.41
N PRO A 90 -8.75 -5.44 -12.65
CA PRO A 90 -9.36 -4.86 -13.84
C PRO A 90 -10.87 -5.12 -13.86
N GLY A 91 -11.63 -4.08 -14.20
CA GLY A 91 -13.07 -4.15 -14.47
C GLY A 91 -13.39 -3.69 -15.88
N ASP A 92 -14.69 -3.67 -16.22
CA ASP A 92 -15.16 -3.22 -17.54
C ASP A 92 -14.78 -1.76 -17.83
N VAL A 93 -14.71 -0.92 -16.77
CA VAL A 93 -14.21 0.45 -16.81
C VAL A 93 -13.24 0.64 -15.64
N GLY A 94 -11.94 0.72 -15.95
CA GLY A 94 -10.89 0.96 -14.96
C GLY A 94 -10.68 -0.20 -13.98
N GLU A 95 -10.40 0.13 -12.72
CA GLU A 95 -10.19 -0.84 -11.65
C GLU A 95 -11.44 -0.96 -10.78
N ARG A 96 -11.75 -2.19 -10.33
CA ARG A 96 -12.79 -2.48 -9.34
C ARG A 96 -12.23 -3.20 -8.13
N MET A 97 -12.98 -3.19 -7.03
CA MET A 97 -12.62 -3.94 -5.83
C MET A 97 -12.76 -5.45 -6.06
N CYS A 98 -11.82 -6.23 -5.50
CA CYS A 98 -11.92 -7.69 -5.41
C CYS A 98 -12.71 -8.07 -4.15
N ARG A 99 -13.91 -8.64 -4.32
CA ARG A 99 -14.87 -8.82 -3.23
C ARG A 99 -14.51 -9.99 -2.32
N TYR A 100 -14.48 -9.74 -1.02
CA TYR A 100 -14.37 -10.76 0.03
C TYR A 100 -15.76 -11.10 0.60
N PRO A 101 -16.11 -12.36 0.87
CA PRO A 101 -15.37 -13.59 0.56
C PRO A 101 -15.76 -14.19 -0.81
N ASP A 102 -16.55 -13.47 -1.62
CA ASP A 102 -17.25 -14.03 -2.79
C ASP A 102 -16.33 -14.30 -3.99
N GLU A 103 -15.22 -13.56 -4.13
CA GLU A 103 -14.24 -13.75 -5.19
C GLU A 103 -12.98 -14.46 -4.67
N ALA A 104 -12.31 -15.21 -5.53
CA ALA A 104 -10.99 -15.74 -5.20
C ALA A 104 -9.93 -14.64 -5.22
N VAL A 105 -8.94 -14.74 -4.34
CA VAL A 105 -7.73 -13.89 -4.40
C VAL A 105 -7.04 -14.15 -5.75
N PRO A 106 -6.75 -13.11 -6.55
CA PRO A 106 -6.12 -13.32 -7.85
C PRO A 106 -4.73 -13.96 -7.69
N GLU A 107 -4.40 -14.95 -8.52
CA GLU A 107 -3.19 -15.78 -8.39
C GLU A 107 -1.90 -14.98 -8.24
N ARG A 108 -1.78 -13.84 -8.93
CA ARG A 108 -0.62 -12.93 -8.84
C ARG A 108 -0.37 -12.32 -7.46
N TYR A 109 -1.37 -12.33 -6.58
CA TYR A 109 -1.25 -11.96 -5.17
C TYR A 109 -0.91 -13.15 -4.26
N GLY A 110 -0.81 -14.37 -4.78
CA GLY A 110 -0.65 -15.60 -3.99
C GLY A 110 0.64 -15.69 -3.17
N GLY A 111 1.64 -14.85 -3.47
CA GLY A 111 2.86 -14.71 -2.66
C GLY A 111 2.79 -13.66 -1.56
N LEU A 112 1.65 -12.96 -1.42
CA LEU A 112 1.43 -11.91 -0.43
C LEU A 112 0.45 -12.39 0.65
N PRO A 113 0.61 -11.99 1.92
CA PRO A 113 -0.39 -12.26 2.94
C PRO A 113 -1.68 -11.50 2.62
N VAL A 114 -2.80 -12.22 2.48
CA VAL A 114 -4.10 -11.65 2.09
C VAL A 114 -5.18 -12.09 3.07
N LEU A 115 -6.06 -11.17 3.42
CA LEU A 115 -7.23 -11.39 4.28
C LEU A 115 -8.40 -10.49 3.87
N GLY A 116 -9.58 -10.74 4.41
CA GLY A 116 -10.72 -9.84 4.22
C GLY A 116 -10.53 -8.55 5.02
N LEU A 117 -10.59 -7.39 4.38
CA LEU A 117 -10.59 -6.07 5.03
C LEU A 117 -11.47 -6.00 6.30
N PRO A 118 -12.76 -6.44 6.28
CA PRO A 118 -13.63 -6.32 7.46
C PRO A 118 -13.19 -7.19 8.65
N THR A 119 -12.22 -8.10 8.49
CA THR A 119 -11.69 -8.91 9.59
C THR A 119 -10.69 -8.14 10.48
N ARG A 120 -10.17 -7.00 9.98
CA ARG A 120 -9.17 -6.18 10.70
C ARG A 120 -9.57 -4.71 10.81
N VAL A 121 -10.58 -4.28 10.07
CA VAL A 121 -11.00 -2.88 9.96
C VAL A 121 -12.52 -2.79 10.12
N SER A 122 -12.97 -1.93 11.02
CA SER A 122 -14.38 -1.61 11.22
C SER A 122 -14.63 -0.09 11.18
N GLY A 123 -15.87 0.29 10.91
CA GLY A 123 -16.31 1.68 10.91
C GLY A 123 -17.25 2.02 9.74
N PRO A 124 -17.79 3.25 9.71
CA PRO A 124 -18.64 3.71 8.63
C PRO A 124 -17.94 3.61 7.28
N GLY A 125 -18.59 2.98 6.30
CA GLY A 125 -18.08 2.86 4.92
C GLY A 125 -17.12 1.69 4.68
N VAL A 126 -16.77 0.89 5.70
CA VAL A 126 -16.06 -0.37 5.47
C VAL A 126 -16.92 -1.26 4.58
N HIS A 127 -16.27 -1.88 3.59
CA HIS A 127 -16.90 -2.77 2.65
C HIS A 127 -16.11 -4.08 2.52
N ASN A 128 -16.72 -5.02 1.82
CA ASN A 128 -16.21 -6.35 1.61
C ASN A 128 -15.14 -6.35 0.50
N ALA A 129 -13.87 -6.38 0.90
CA ALA A 129 -12.72 -6.40 0.01
C ALA A 129 -11.66 -7.39 0.49
N TRP A 130 -11.01 -8.08 -0.42
CA TRP A 130 -9.71 -8.68 -0.12
C TRP A 130 -8.66 -7.58 0.02
N ALA A 131 -7.75 -7.73 0.97
CA ALA A 131 -6.67 -6.79 1.22
C ALA A 131 -5.37 -7.54 1.51
N VAL A 132 -4.26 -7.03 0.97
CA VAL A 132 -2.93 -7.44 1.40
C VAL A 132 -2.68 -6.87 2.79
N VAL A 133 -2.23 -7.73 3.71
CA VAL A 133 -1.83 -7.34 5.06
C VAL A 133 -0.32 -7.40 5.20
N ALA A 134 0.25 -6.43 5.88
CA ALA A 134 1.66 -6.42 6.26
C ALA A 134 1.79 -5.76 7.63
N ASN A 135 2.83 -6.13 8.38
CA ASN A 135 3.26 -5.29 9.49
C ASN A 135 3.96 -4.05 8.92
N VAL A 136 3.79 -2.89 9.54
CA VAL A 136 4.39 -1.62 9.12
C VAL A 136 5.92 -1.68 9.02
N SER A 137 6.59 -2.54 9.79
CA SER A 137 8.04 -2.76 9.70
C SER A 137 8.46 -3.75 8.60
N ASP A 138 7.53 -4.48 7.99
CA ASP A 138 7.81 -5.42 6.90
C ASP A 138 7.84 -4.69 5.55
N HIS A 139 8.91 -3.91 5.36
CA HIS A 139 9.10 -3.14 4.13
C HIS A 139 9.27 -4.03 2.90
N ARG A 140 9.63 -5.32 3.06
CA ARG A 140 9.73 -6.26 1.94
C ARG A 140 8.36 -6.56 1.37
N THR A 141 7.37 -6.89 2.20
CA THR A 141 5.99 -7.14 1.76
C THR A 141 5.36 -5.87 1.21
N ILE A 142 5.53 -4.74 1.91
CA ILE A 142 5.03 -3.42 1.49
C ILE A 142 5.54 -3.04 0.08
N CYS A 143 6.85 -3.17 -0.16
CA CYS A 143 7.45 -2.85 -1.46
C CYS A 143 7.13 -3.91 -2.52
N SER A 144 6.92 -5.18 -2.14
CA SER A 144 6.53 -6.24 -3.07
C SER A 144 5.15 -5.97 -3.68
N LEU A 145 4.19 -5.49 -2.87
CA LEU A 145 2.88 -5.07 -3.39
C LEU A 145 3.01 -3.88 -4.37
N ALA A 146 3.81 -2.88 -4.01
CA ALA A 146 4.02 -1.72 -4.89
C ALA A 146 4.64 -2.14 -6.23
N ALA A 147 5.63 -3.05 -6.21
CA ALA A 147 6.26 -3.58 -7.41
C ALA A 147 5.26 -4.39 -8.27
N LEU A 148 4.40 -5.19 -7.65
CA LEU A 148 3.32 -5.91 -8.36
C LEU A 148 2.40 -4.93 -9.11
N ARG A 149 1.91 -3.90 -8.42
CA ARG A 149 1.01 -2.89 -9.01
C ARG A 149 1.68 -2.03 -10.08
N ARG A 150 2.98 -1.76 -9.94
CA ARG A 150 3.77 -1.11 -11.01
C ARG A 150 3.73 -1.92 -12.30
N VAL A 151 3.88 -3.25 -12.21
CA VAL A 151 3.78 -4.14 -13.38
C VAL A 151 2.36 -4.18 -13.94
N GLU A 152 1.33 -4.14 -13.09
CA GLU A 152 -0.07 -4.10 -13.54
C GLU A 152 -0.40 -2.85 -14.35
N ARG A 153 0.11 -1.68 -13.94
CA ARG A 153 -0.16 -0.40 -14.62
C ARG A 153 0.69 -0.14 -15.87
N GLY A 154 1.79 -0.88 -16.01
CA GLY A 154 2.64 -0.84 -17.20
C GLY A 154 2.17 -1.75 -18.34
N ARG A 155 1.08 -2.49 -18.15
CA ARG A 155 0.41 -3.33 -19.16
C ARG A 155 -0.80 -2.60 -19.73
#